data_AF-A9WLZ1-F1
#
_entry.id   AF-A9WLZ1-F1
#
_cell.length_a   1.000
_cell.length_b   1.000
_cell.length_c   1.000
_cell.angle_alpha   90.00
_cell.angle_beta   90.00
_cell.angle_gamma   90.00
#
_symmetry.space_group_name_H-M   'P 1'
#
loop_
_entity.id
_entity.type
_entity.pdbx_description
1 polymer ?
#
loop_
_entity_poly.entity_id
_entity_poly.type
_entity_poly.pdbx_seq_one_letter_code
_entity_poly.pdbx_strand_id
1 'polypeptide(L)'
;MGDSYDNALAETINGLYKTELIKPGKPWRTLEEVEIGTAEWVDWYNHRRLYQYCGDIPPVELENHYYNHYQSTAAADRLIV
;
A
#
# COMPACT_ATOMS: atom_id res chain seq x y z
N MET A 1 -3.61 -9.40 -17.53
CA MET A 1 -3.68 -10.60 -16.67
C MET A 1 -2.57 -10.44 -15.66
N GLY A 2 -2.87 -10.50 -14.36
CA GLY A 2 -1.84 -10.43 -13.31
C GLY A 2 -1.07 -11.75 -13.24
N ASP A 3 0.21 -11.67 -12.89
CA ASP A 3 1.01 -12.88 -12.68
C ASP A 3 0.72 -13.50 -11.30
N SER A 4 1.32 -14.65 -11.01
CA SER A 4 1.13 -15.30 -9.71
C SER A 4 1.69 -14.48 -8.54
N TYR A 5 2.63 -13.57 -8.80
CA TYR A 5 3.24 -12.70 -7.81
C TYR A 5 2.28 -11.58 -7.41
N ASP A 6 1.63 -10.93 -8.40
CA ASP A 6 0.59 -9.92 -8.21
C ASP A 6 -0.57 -10.48 -7.37
N ASN A 7 -1.00 -11.71 -7.66
CA ASN A 7 -2.05 -12.37 -6.89
C ASN A 7 -1.64 -12.63 -5.45
N ALA A 8 -0.44 -13.17 -5.22
CA ALA A 8 0.04 -13.46 -3.86
C ALA A 8 0.17 -12.18 -3.01
N LEU A 9 0.58 -11.07 -3.63
CA LEU A 9 0.62 -9.77 -2.98
C LEU A 9 -0.80 -9.30 -2.62
N ALA A 10 -1.74 -9.32 -3.56
CA ALA A 10 -3.12 -8.94 -3.32
C ALA A 10 -3.79 -9.79 -2.22
N GLU A 11 -3.53 -11.11 -2.21
CA GLU A 11 -4.01 -12.02 -1.17
C GLU A 11 -3.44 -11.66 0.21
N THR A 12 -2.16 -11.30 0.28
CA THR A 12 -1.50 -10.87 1.52
C THR A 12 -2.14 -9.59 2.07
N ILE A 13 -2.35 -8.58 1.23
CA ILE A 13 -2.98 -7.32 1.64
C ILE A 13 -4.42 -7.55 2.10
N ASN A 14 -5.20 -8.35 1.37
CA ASN A 14 -6.57 -8.69 1.77
C ASN A 14 -6.61 -9.48 3.10
N GLY A 15 -5.64 -10.36 3.33
CA GLY A 15 -5.49 -11.08 4.59
C GLY A 15 -5.20 -10.15 5.78
N LEU A 16 -4.31 -9.18 5.59
CA LEU A 16 -3.99 -8.15 6.59
C LEU A 16 -5.20 -7.27 6.87
N TYR A 17 -5.84 -6.73 5.83
CA TYR A 17 -7.05 -5.92 5.93
C TYR A 17 -8.14 -6.61 6.76
N LYS A 18 -8.41 -7.90 6.47
CA LYS A 18 -9.39 -8.67 7.23
C LYS A 18 -9.00 -8.87 8.69
N THR A 19 -7.71 -8.98 8.98
CA THR A 19 -7.19 -9.32 10.31
C THR A 19 -7.04 -8.09 11.20
N GLU A 20 -6.64 -6.96 10.63
CA GLU A 20 -6.38 -5.72 11.35
C GLU A 20 -7.63 -4.84 11.47
N LEU A 21 -8.49 -4.80 10.44
CA LEU A 21 -9.71 -3.98 10.45
C LEU A 21 -10.99 -4.81 10.63
N ILE A 22 -11.28 -5.72 9.70
CA ILE A 22 -12.62 -6.31 9.60
C ILE A 22 -12.98 -7.19 10.79
N LYS A 23 -12.07 -8.07 11.23
CA LYS A 23 -12.33 -8.96 12.38
C LYS A 23 -12.39 -8.19 13.70
N PRO A 24 -11.45 -7.28 14.04
CA PRO A 24 -11.48 -6.57 15.31
C PRO A 24 -12.58 -5.52 15.40
N GLY A 25 -12.97 -4.87 14.29
CA GLY A 25 -13.98 -3.81 14.29
C GLY A 25 -15.44 -4.27 14.37
N LYS A 26 -15.71 -5.57 14.58
CA LYS A 26 -17.09 -6.08 14.73
C LYS A 26 -17.72 -5.63 16.06
N PRO A 27 -19.06 -5.41 16.11
CA PRO A 27 -20.01 -5.56 15.02
C PRO A 27 -20.06 -4.32 14.12
N TRP A 28 -20.00 -4.55 12.80
CA TRP A 28 -20.33 -3.55 11.78
C TRP A 28 -21.84 -3.55 11.58
N ARG A 29 -22.48 -2.41 11.80
CA ARG A 29 -23.95 -2.27 11.77
C ARG A 29 -24.43 -1.69 10.45
N THR A 30 -23.60 -0.91 9.78
CA THR A 30 -23.90 -0.31 8.47
C THR A 30 -22.75 -0.47 7.50
N LEU A 31 -23.04 -0.28 6.20
CA LEU A 31 -22.00 -0.21 5.17
C LEU A 31 -21.12 1.03 5.35
N GLU A 32 -21.70 2.16 5.74
CA GLU A 32 -20.99 3.43 5.94
C GLU A 32 -19.88 3.29 7.01
N GLU A 33 -20.14 2.58 8.11
CA GLU A 33 -19.13 2.30 9.13
C GLU A 33 -17.94 1.51 8.55
N VAL A 34 -18.20 0.55 7.67
CA VAL A 34 -17.15 -0.23 7.01
C VAL A 34 -16.39 0.65 6.01
N GLU A 35 -17.07 1.49 5.24
CA GLU A 35 -16.45 2.39 4.27
C GLU A 35 -15.50 3.39 4.94
N ILE A 36 -15.94 4.02 6.04
CA ILE A 36 -15.11 4.94 6.82
C ILE A 36 -13.91 4.20 7.40
N GLY A 37 -14.13 3.05 8.07
CA GLY A 37 -13.03 2.27 8.63
C GLY A 37 -12.05 1.78 7.57
N THR A 38 -12.53 1.49 6.36
CA THR A 38 -11.68 1.12 5.22
C THR A 38 -10.80 2.30 4.81
N ALA A 39 -11.37 3.49 4.65
CA ALA A 39 -10.64 4.69 4.27
C ALA A 39 -9.56 5.05 5.31
N GLU A 40 -9.90 4.97 6.60
CA GLU A 40 -8.96 5.19 7.70
C GLU A 40 -7.83 4.15 7.71
N TRP A 41 -8.15 2.88 7.49
CA TRP A 41 -7.15 1.82 7.42
C TRP A 41 -6.21 2.01 6.22
N VAL A 42 -6.73 2.42 5.06
CA VAL A 42 -5.93 2.69 3.86
C VAL A 42 -5.00 3.90 4.06
N ASP A 43 -5.49 4.99 4.66
CA ASP A 43 -4.66 6.15 5.01
C ASP A 43 -3.52 5.73 5.96
N TRP A 44 -3.86 5.04 7.04
CA TRP A 44 -2.87 4.55 8.00
C TRP A 44 -1.86 3.60 7.34
N TYR A 45 -2.33 2.64 6.53
CA TYR A 45 -1.47 1.67 5.85
C TYR A 45 -0.46 2.36 4.94
N ASN A 46 -0.89 3.33 4.14
CA ASN A 46 -0.01 3.96 3.16
C ASN A 46 0.88 5.04 3.74
N HIS A 47 0.41 5.78 4.74
CA HIS A 47 1.09 7.00 5.21
C HIS A 47 1.76 6.87 6.57
N ARG A 48 1.43 5.82 7.36
CA ARG A 48 1.91 5.70 8.74
C ARG A 48 2.46 4.32 9.09
N ARG A 49 2.03 3.26 8.42
CA ARG A 49 2.51 1.89 8.68
C ARG A 49 3.97 1.77 8.29
N LEU A 50 4.81 1.50 9.28
CA LEU A 50 6.19 1.08 9.03
C LEU A 50 6.20 -0.39 8.64
N TYR A 51 6.90 -0.70 7.55
CA TYR A 51 7.01 -2.06 7.06
C TYR A 51 8.47 -2.38 6.77
N GLN A 52 9.00 -3.43 7.42
CA GLN A 52 10.41 -3.82 7.27
C GLN A 52 10.78 -4.10 5.81
N TYR A 53 9.84 -4.66 5.03
CA TYR A 53 10.03 -4.88 3.60
C TYR A 53 10.21 -3.56 2.82
N CYS A 54 9.60 -2.48 3.29
CA CYS A 54 9.78 -1.15 2.72
C CYS A 54 11.06 -0.46 3.21
N GLY A 55 11.85 -1.06 4.10
CA GLY A 55 13.00 -0.42 4.73
C GLY A 55 12.63 0.45 5.94
N ASP A 56 11.59 0.06 6.68
CA ASP A 56 11.08 0.77 7.87
C ASP A 56 10.58 2.20 7.57
N ILE A 57 10.09 2.42 6.35
CA ILE A 57 9.39 3.64 5.92
C ILE A 57 7.96 3.32 5.47
N PRO A 58 7.04 4.31 5.44
CA PRO A 58 5.70 4.13 4.89
C PRO A 58 5.71 3.75 3.41
N PRO A 59 4.73 2.94 2.92
CA PRO A 59 4.63 2.57 1.52
C PRO A 59 4.63 3.75 0.55
N VAL A 60 3.96 4.86 0.89
CA VAL A 60 3.95 6.07 0.06
C VAL A 60 5.34 6.66 -0.12
N GLU A 61 6.20 6.55 0.90
CA GLU A 61 7.56 7.08 0.84
C GLU A 61 8.42 6.21 -0.06
N LEU A 62 8.30 4.87 0.05
CA LEU A 62 8.97 3.95 -0.86
C LEU A 62 8.56 4.20 -2.32
N GLU A 63 7.27 4.38 -2.58
CA GLU A 63 6.76 4.70 -3.92
C GLU A 63 7.34 6.02 -4.45
N ASN A 64 7.38 7.07 -3.61
CA ASN A 64 7.99 8.34 -3.96
C ASN A 64 9.49 8.19 -4.29
N HIS A 65 10.24 7.42 -3.50
CA HIS A 65 11.67 7.15 -3.76
C HIS A 65 11.85 6.42 -5.10
N TYR A 66 11.01 5.41 -5.37
CA TYR A 66 11.02 4.69 -6.65
C TYR A 66 10.80 5.64 -7.83
N TYR A 67 9.74 6.44 -7.82
CA TYR A 67 9.46 7.36 -8.93
C TYR A 67 10.52 8.45 -9.09
N ASN A 68 11.05 9.00 -7.99
CA ASN A 68 12.15 9.97 -8.04
C ASN A 68 13.41 9.37 -8.68
N HIS A 69 13.75 8.12 -8.34
CA HIS A 69 14.86 7.41 -8.96
C HIS A 69 14.61 7.15 -10.44
N TYR A 70 13.42 6.66 -10.81
CA TYR A 70 13.05 6.42 -12.21
C TYR A 70 13.08 7.69 -13.06
N GLN A 71 12.58 8.81 -12.54
CA GLN A 71 12.63 10.10 -13.23
C GLN A 71 14.07 10.61 -13.39
N SER A 72 14.92 10.40 -12.38
CA SER A 72 16.34 10.78 -12.45
C SER A 72 17.09 9.96 -13.51
N THR A 73 16.85 8.64 -13.55
CA THR A 73 17.44 7.74 -14.56
C THR A 73 16.94 8.06 -15.96
N ALA A 74 15.63 8.29 -16.13
CA ALA A 74 15.06 8.66 -17.43
C ALA A 74 15.52 10.04 -17.92
N ALA A 75 15.77 10.99 -17.01
CA ALA A 75 16.35 12.29 -17.34
C ALA A 75 17.83 12.18 -17.73
N ALA A 76 18.60 11.32 -17.04
CA ALA A 76 20.01 11.05 -17.38
C ALA A 76 20.13 10.37 -18.75
N ASP A 77 19.32 9.37 -19.06
CA ASP A 77 19.32 8.70 -20.37
C ASP A 77 18.98 9.66 -21.52
N ARG A 78 18.11 10.65 -21.29
CA ARG A 78 17.79 11.69 -22.30
C ARG A 78 18.89 12.73 -22.49
N LEU A 79 19.83 12.85 -21.56
CA LEU A 79 20.94 13.82 -21.62
C LEU A 79 22.21 13.22 -22.25
N ILE A 80 22.24 11.91 -22.51
CA ILE A 80 23.40 11.18 -23.06
C ILE A 80 23.19 10.82 -24.55
N VAL A 81 22.10 11.28 -25.19
CA VAL A 81 21.84 11.18 -26.64
C VAL A 81 21.98 12.50 -27.38
#